data_AF-A0A2H0C0F0-F1
#
_entry.id   AF-A0A2H0C0F0-F1
#
_cell.length_a   1.000
_cell.length_b   1.000
_cell.length_c   1.000
_cell.angle_alpha   90.00
_cell.angle_beta   90.00
_cell.angle_gamma   90.00
#
_symmetry.space_group_name_H-M   'P 1'
#
loop_
_entity.id
_entity.type
_entity.pdbx_description
1 polymer ?
#
loop_
_entity_poly.entity_id
_entity_poly.type
_entity_poly.pdbx_seq_one_letter_code
_entity_poly.pdbx_strand_id
1 'polypeptide(L)'
;MTQRQTQYLIFFLYLKRLQKNSEIPSPLKLEFYIAILIALKYKNKFFIRPNYKVDHVGKPYSHAPGNYGDIDVYSDMIYWLVEVTLIRNKAQQLNNETSSVIRHLNSDEEFKDHSNKYLSLIAPIIHVDT
;
A
#
# COMPACT_ATOMS: atom_id res chain seq x y z
N MET A 1 8.91 -21.19 -18.45
CA MET A 1 8.01 -20.94 -17.30
C MET A 1 7.28 -19.64 -17.55
N THR A 2 5.95 -19.61 -17.42
CA THR A 2 5.17 -18.39 -17.65
C THR A 2 5.35 -17.42 -16.48
N GLN A 3 5.34 -16.12 -16.75
CA GLN A 3 5.45 -15.03 -15.77
C GLN A 3 4.48 -15.20 -14.57
N ARG A 4 3.34 -15.88 -14.80
CA ARG A 4 2.38 -16.29 -13.77
C ARG A 4 2.96 -17.29 -12.76
N GLN A 5 3.73 -18.30 -13.16
CA GLN A 5 4.28 -19.29 -12.22
C GLN A 5 5.33 -18.71 -11.28
N THR A 6 6.11 -17.72 -11.74
CA THR A 6 7.13 -17.03 -10.94
C THR A 6 6.51 -16.22 -9.79
N GLN A 7 5.36 -15.58 -10.02
CA GLN A 7 4.67 -14.75 -9.03
C GLN A 7 4.07 -15.59 -7.88
N TYR A 8 3.55 -16.78 -8.17
CA TYR A 8 3.03 -17.70 -7.14
C TYR A 8 4.15 -18.34 -6.29
N LEU A 9 5.30 -18.63 -6.89
CA LEU A 9 6.44 -19.23 -6.19
C LEU A 9 7.06 -18.24 -5.19
N ILE A 10 7.17 -16.96 -5.56
CA ILE A 10 7.59 -15.88 -4.65
C ILE A 10 6.59 -15.77 -3.49
N PHE A 11 5.28 -15.77 -3.77
CA PHE A 11 4.22 -15.63 -2.77
C PHE A 11 4.18 -16.79 -1.75
N PHE A 12 4.36 -18.04 -2.20
CA PHE A 12 4.28 -19.23 -1.34
C PHE A 12 5.54 -19.41 -0.46
N LEU A 13 6.72 -19.04 -0.97
CA LEU A 13 7.96 -18.98 -0.18
C LEU A 13 7.91 -17.85 0.87
N TYR A 14 7.15 -16.79 0.61
CA TYR A 14 7.01 -15.64 1.50
C TYR A 14 6.11 -15.92 2.71
N LEU A 15 4.99 -16.62 2.52
CA LEU A 15 4.08 -17.00 3.63
C LEU A 15 4.77 -17.90 4.68
N LYS A 16 5.66 -18.81 4.26
CA LYS A 16 6.46 -19.63 5.19
C LYS A 16 7.51 -18.83 5.99
N ARG A 17 7.84 -17.61 5.58
CA ARG A 17 8.84 -16.74 6.24
C ARG A 17 8.25 -15.73 7.23
N LEU A 18 6.92 -15.52 7.23
CA LEU A 18 6.23 -14.61 8.15
C LEU A 18 6.40 -14.96 9.64
N GLN A 19 6.86 -16.17 9.96
CA GLN A 19 7.17 -16.59 11.33
C GLN A 19 8.37 -15.85 11.96
N LYS A 20 9.16 -15.06 11.20
CA LYS A 20 10.33 -14.32 11.70
C LYS A 20 10.18 -12.78 11.53
N ASN A 21 9.02 -12.23 11.86
CA ASN A 21 8.68 -10.80 11.65
C ASN A 21 8.91 -9.87 12.86
N SER A 22 9.80 -10.21 13.78
CA SER A 22 10.11 -9.35 14.95
C SER A 22 10.82 -8.04 14.60
N GLU A 23 11.30 -7.86 13.36
CA GLU A 23 12.21 -6.75 12.98
C GLU A 23 11.59 -5.68 12.07
N ILE A 24 10.36 -5.84 11.57
CA ILE A 24 9.70 -4.82 10.73
C ILE A 24 8.96 -3.83 11.64
N PRO A 25 9.23 -2.51 11.53
CA PRO A 25 8.50 -1.49 12.28
C PRO A 25 6.98 -1.61 12.10
N SER A 26 6.21 -1.37 13.15
CA SER A 26 4.75 -1.58 13.14
C SER A 26 4.00 -0.85 12.02
N PRO A 27 4.29 0.44 11.70
CA PRO A 27 3.62 1.12 10.59
C PRO A 27 3.93 0.46 9.24
N LEU A 28 5.21 0.17 8.97
CA LEU A 28 5.64 -0.50 7.75
C LEU A 28 5.06 -1.92 7.62
N LYS A 29 4.86 -2.60 8.75
CA LYS A 29 4.20 -3.90 8.81
C LYS A 29 2.72 -3.82 8.43
N LEU A 30 2.04 -2.71 8.75
CA LEU A 30 0.66 -2.49 8.33
C LEU A 30 0.57 -2.32 6.81
N GLU A 31 1.40 -1.46 6.21
CA GLU A 31 1.51 -1.32 4.74
C GLU A 31 1.70 -2.66 4.06
N PHE A 32 2.64 -3.44 4.58
CA PHE A 32 2.97 -4.75 4.07
C PHE A 32 1.77 -5.71 4.10
N TYR A 33 1.06 -5.81 5.22
CA TYR A 33 -0.08 -6.72 5.35
C TYR A 33 -1.30 -6.28 4.55
N ILE A 34 -1.57 -4.97 4.48
CA ILE A 34 -2.66 -4.44 3.64
C ILE A 34 -2.37 -4.72 2.17
N ALA A 35 -1.14 -4.52 1.69
CA ALA A 35 -0.75 -4.84 0.33
C ALA A 35 -0.96 -6.33 0.00
N ILE A 36 -0.58 -7.25 0.91
CA ILE A 36 -0.85 -8.68 0.75
C ILE A 36 -2.34 -8.97 0.69
N LEU A 37 -3.14 -8.38 1.59
CA LEU A 37 -4.58 -8.62 1.65
C LEU A 37 -5.26 -8.20 0.34
N ILE A 38 -4.92 -7.00 -0.16
CA ILE A 38 -5.41 -6.50 -1.44
C ILE A 38 -4.98 -7.44 -2.56
N ALA A 39 -3.71 -7.81 -2.63
CA ALA A 39 -3.21 -8.73 -3.65
C ALA A 39 -3.93 -10.10 -3.61
N LEU A 40 -4.12 -10.67 -2.43
CA LEU A 40 -4.86 -11.93 -2.26
C LEU A 40 -6.28 -11.85 -2.82
N LYS A 41 -6.97 -10.74 -2.58
CA LYS A 41 -8.35 -10.53 -3.00
C LYS A 41 -8.48 -10.14 -4.48
N TYR A 42 -7.55 -9.34 -4.98
CA TYR A 42 -7.75 -8.55 -6.19
C TYR A 42 -6.69 -8.72 -7.29
N LYS A 43 -5.64 -9.53 -7.10
CA LYS A 43 -4.56 -9.76 -8.09
C LYS A 43 -5.00 -10.17 -9.49
N ASN A 44 -6.20 -10.73 -9.63
CA ASN A 44 -6.73 -11.16 -10.94
C ASN A 44 -7.47 -10.03 -11.68
N LYS A 45 -7.64 -8.85 -11.05
CA LYS A 45 -8.41 -7.72 -11.58
C LYS A 45 -7.60 -6.43 -11.69
N PHE A 46 -6.63 -6.25 -10.80
CA PHE A 46 -5.82 -5.05 -10.71
C PHE A 46 -4.34 -5.41 -10.61
N PHE A 47 -3.49 -4.46 -10.99
CA PHE A 47 -2.11 -4.41 -10.56
C PHE A 47 -2.07 -3.84 -9.13
N ILE A 48 -1.24 -4.43 -8.27
CA ILE A 48 -1.05 -4.00 -6.88
C ILE A 48 0.43 -3.64 -6.75
N ARG A 49 0.72 -2.35 -6.54
CA ARG A 49 2.07 -1.82 -6.35
C ARG A 49 2.18 -1.20 -4.96
N PRO A 50 2.69 -1.94 -3.97
CA PRO A 50 3.16 -1.30 -2.75
C PRO A 50 4.41 -0.47 -3.03
N ASN A 51 4.49 0.72 -2.43
CA ASN A 51 5.59 1.68 -2.62
C ASN A 51 6.65 1.63 -1.52
N TYR A 52 6.47 0.80 -0.48
CA TYR A 52 7.54 0.49 0.47
C TYR A 52 8.74 -0.16 -0.22
N LYS A 53 9.95 0.11 0.29
CA LYS A 53 11.18 -0.50 -0.22
C LYS A 53 11.38 -1.88 0.39
N VAL A 54 11.79 -2.82 -0.44
CA VAL A 54 12.10 -4.20 -0.06
C VAL A 54 13.55 -4.54 -0.30
N ASP A 55 14.12 -5.38 0.56
CA ASP A 55 15.46 -5.93 0.34
C ASP A 55 15.45 -7.01 -0.75
N HIS A 56 16.62 -7.60 -1.02
CA HIS A 56 16.81 -8.65 -2.01
C HIS A 56 15.99 -9.93 -1.77
N VAL A 57 15.44 -10.14 -0.55
CA VAL A 57 14.54 -11.27 -0.24
C VAL A 57 13.07 -10.86 -0.18
N GLY A 58 12.76 -9.60 -0.46
CA GLY A 58 11.41 -9.04 -0.46
C GLY A 58 10.94 -8.49 0.88
N LYS A 59 11.79 -8.42 1.91
CA LYS A 59 11.41 -7.91 3.25
C LYS A 59 11.31 -6.38 3.21
N PRO A 60 10.19 -5.77 3.67
CA PRO A 60 10.09 -4.32 3.80
C PRO A 60 11.12 -3.76 4.79
N TYR A 61 11.81 -2.70 4.40
CA TYR A 61 12.76 -2.00 5.28
C TYR A 61 12.56 -0.48 5.35
N SER A 62 11.76 0.12 4.47
CA SER A 62 11.49 1.56 4.45
C SER A 62 10.14 1.86 3.82
N HIS A 63 9.48 2.91 4.31
CA HIS A 63 8.20 3.45 3.81
C HIS A 63 8.29 3.95 2.37
N ALA A 64 7.13 4.27 1.79
CA ALA A 64 7.04 4.99 0.54
C ALA A 64 7.86 6.32 0.60
N PRO A 65 8.55 6.70 -0.48
CA PRO A 65 9.16 8.03 -0.55
C PRO A 65 8.08 9.12 -0.48
N GLY A 66 8.37 10.28 0.11
CA GLY A 66 7.37 11.29 0.51
C GLY A 66 6.53 11.99 -0.58
N ASN A 67 6.57 11.52 -1.83
CA ASN A 67 5.70 11.96 -2.93
C ASN A 67 4.82 10.83 -3.50
N TYR A 68 4.95 9.62 -2.95
CA TYR A 68 4.16 8.46 -3.33
C TYR A 68 3.29 8.08 -2.15
N GLY A 69 2.06 7.66 -2.44
CA GLY A 69 1.24 7.02 -1.41
C GLY A 69 1.68 5.59 -1.15
N ASP A 70 1.10 4.95 -0.14
CA ASP A 70 1.60 3.66 0.34
C ASP A 70 1.41 2.51 -0.65
N ILE A 71 0.23 2.40 -1.28
CA ILE A 71 -0.11 1.31 -2.20
C ILE A 71 -0.97 1.82 -3.34
N ASP A 72 -0.49 1.63 -4.57
CA ASP A 72 -1.25 1.88 -5.79
C ASP A 72 -1.95 0.61 -6.24
N VAL A 73 -3.27 0.69 -6.45
CA VAL A 73 -4.08 -0.37 -7.02
C VAL A 73 -4.70 0.14 -8.30
N TYR A 74 -4.37 -0.45 -9.45
CA TYR A 74 -4.76 0.15 -10.72
C TYR A 74 -5.06 -0.87 -11.82
N SER A 75 -5.82 -0.41 -12.80
CA SER A 75 -6.06 -1.03 -14.10
C SER A 75 -6.03 0.06 -15.18
N ASP A 76 -6.37 -0.26 -16.40
CA ASP A 76 -6.43 0.73 -17.50
C ASP A 76 -7.46 1.84 -17.25
N MET A 77 -8.47 1.61 -16.38
CA MET A 77 -9.57 2.56 -16.16
C MET A 77 -9.66 3.13 -14.74
N ILE A 78 -9.05 2.44 -13.76
CA ILE A 78 -9.19 2.76 -12.34
C ILE A 78 -7.81 2.97 -11.75
N TYR A 79 -7.67 4.05 -11.00
CA TYR A 79 -6.59 4.24 -10.03
C TYR A 79 -7.19 4.31 -8.63
N TRP A 80 -6.71 3.48 -7.73
CA TRP A 80 -7.12 3.43 -6.34
C TRP A 80 -5.88 3.54 -5.47
N LEU A 81 -5.74 4.70 -4.84
CA LEU A 81 -4.72 4.96 -3.85
C LEU A 81 -5.18 4.44 -2.48
N VAL A 82 -4.33 3.65 -1.84
CA VAL A 82 -4.53 3.20 -0.46
C VAL A 82 -3.41 3.74 0.41
N GLU A 83 -3.79 4.49 1.43
CA GLU A 83 -2.90 5.06 2.45
C GLU A 83 -3.23 4.41 3.78
N VAL A 84 -2.21 4.01 4.53
CA VAL A 84 -2.37 3.29 5.77
C VAL A 84 -1.69 4.02 6.91
N THR A 85 -2.32 4.04 8.07
CA THR A 85 -1.74 4.74 9.22
C THR A 85 -2.07 4.05 10.53
N LEU A 86 -1.12 4.05 11.46
CA LEU A 86 -1.35 3.65 12.85
C LEU A 86 -1.71 4.85 13.75
N ILE A 87 -1.72 6.07 13.19
CA ILE A 87 -2.14 7.26 13.92
C ILE A 87 -3.61 7.10 14.34
N ARG A 88 -3.90 7.41 15.61
CA ARG A 88 -5.26 7.39 16.18
C ARG A 88 -5.70 8.76 16.70
N ASN A 89 -4.75 9.66 16.89
CA ASN A 89 -5.01 10.98 17.44
C ASN A 89 -5.59 11.90 16.33
N LYS A 90 -6.70 12.57 16.63
CA LYS A 90 -7.37 13.54 15.74
C LYS A 90 -6.41 14.51 15.08
N ALA A 91 -5.61 15.23 15.87
CA ALA A 91 -4.75 16.29 15.37
C ALA A 91 -3.67 15.74 14.44
N GLN A 92 -3.12 14.57 14.77
CA GLN A 92 -2.13 13.93 13.91
C GLN A 92 -2.76 13.38 12.62
N GLN A 93 -3.97 12.80 12.64
CA GLN A 93 -4.64 12.36 11.41
C GLN A 93 -4.93 13.56 10.49
N LEU A 94 -5.48 14.64 11.04
CA LEU A 94 -5.75 15.86 10.28
C LEU A 94 -4.49 16.46 9.64
N ASN A 95 -3.40 16.55 10.41
CA ASN A 95 -2.18 17.21 9.96
C ASN A 95 -1.35 16.33 9.02
N ASN A 96 -1.37 15.02 9.21
CA ASN A 96 -0.47 14.11 8.50
C ASN A 96 -1.14 13.29 7.41
N GLU A 97 -2.47 13.12 7.44
CA GLU A 97 -3.18 12.13 6.60
C GLU A 97 -4.33 12.73 5.76
N THR A 98 -4.67 14.00 5.92
CA THR A 98 -5.73 14.62 5.10
C THR A 98 -5.14 15.27 3.85
N SER A 99 -4.30 16.29 4.01
CA SER A 99 -3.77 17.06 2.87
C SER A 99 -2.68 16.33 2.09
N SER A 100 -1.86 15.52 2.76
CA SER A 100 -0.81 14.69 2.15
C SER A 100 -1.41 13.69 1.16
N VAL A 101 -2.42 12.95 1.62
CA VAL A 101 -3.09 11.90 0.88
C VAL A 101 -3.81 12.41 -0.36
N ILE A 102 -4.51 13.54 -0.24
CA ILE A 102 -5.13 14.20 -1.41
C ILE A 102 -4.07 14.70 -2.39
N ARG A 103 -2.90 15.15 -1.88
CA ARG A 103 -1.79 15.55 -2.74
C ARG A 103 -1.25 14.35 -3.51
N HIS A 104 -0.98 13.23 -2.84
CA HIS A 104 -0.50 12.00 -3.47
C HIS A 104 -1.46 11.50 -4.57
N LEU A 105 -2.77 11.53 -4.33
CA LEU A 105 -3.77 11.13 -5.33
C LEU A 105 -3.70 11.95 -6.63
N ASN A 106 -3.38 13.24 -6.50
CA ASN A 106 -3.43 14.20 -7.60
C ASN A 106 -2.06 14.48 -8.23
N SER A 107 -0.95 14.22 -7.52
CA SER A 107 0.40 14.50 -7.99
C SER A 107 1.05 13.35 -8.76
N ASP A 108 0.42 12.18 -8.79
CA ASP A 108 0.95 11.05 -9.55
C ASP A 108 0.71 11.23 -11.06
N GLU A 109 1.78 11.62 -11.76
CA GLU A 109 1.79 11.80 -13.21
C GLU A 109 1.50 10.51 -13.99
N GLU A 110 1.79 9.33 -13.41
CA GLU A 110 1.51 8.03 -14.04
C GLU A 110 0.00 7.79 -14.15
N PHE A 111 -0.77 8.25 -13.16
CA PHE A 111 -2.21 8.03 -13.08
C PHE A 111 -3.02 9.29 -13.35
N LYS A 112 -2.41 10.34 -13.90
CA LYS A 112 -3.10 11.62 -14.12
C LYS A 112 -4.33 11.49 -15.02
N ASP A 113 -4.24 10.64 -16.04
CA ASP A 113 -5.26 10.47 -17.09
C ASP A 113 -6.34 9.43 -16.71
N HIS A 114 -6.23 8.78 -15.55
CA HIS A 114 -7.27 7.89 -15.04
C HIS A 114 -8.52 8.67 -14.65
N SER A 115 -9.63 8.37 -15.32
CA SER A 115 -10.92 9.04 -15.09
C SER A 115 -11.58 8.64 -13.77
N ASN A 116 -11.31 7.42 -13.28
CA ASN A 116 -11.86 6.94 -12.01
C ASN A 116 -10.74 6.82 -10.98
N LYS A 117 -10.68 7.79 -10.07
CA LYS A 117 -9.74 7.82 -8.95
C LYS A 117 -10.46 7.56 -7.65
N TYR A 118 -9.96 6.61 -6.87
CA TYR A 118 -10.46 6.28 -5.54
C TYR A 118 -9.34 6.45 -4.52
N LEU A 119 -9.75 6.79 -3.30
CA LEU A 119 -8.85 6.91 -2.16
C LEU A 119 -9.41 6.11 -1.00
N SER A 120 -8.54 5.40 -0.28
CA SER A 120 -8.88 4.79 1.00
C SER A 120 -7.80 5.10 2.02
N LEU A 121 -8.19 5.78 3.09
CA LEU A 121 -7.38 5.88 4.31
C LEU A 121 -7.76 4.72 5.24
N ILE A 122 -6.80 3.86 5.55
CA ILE A 122 -6.99 2.68 6.40
C ILE A 122 -6.23 2.91 7.70
N ALA A 123 -6.99 3.01 8.80
CA ALA A 123 -6.44 3.10 10.15
C ALA A 123 -7.19 2.17 11.10
N PRO A 124 -6.59 1.77 12.24
CA PRO A 124 -7.31 1.07 13.29
C PRO A 124 -8.54 1.83 13.79
N ILE A 125 -8.47 3.16 13.79
CA ILE A 125 -9.54 4.07 14.19
C ILE A 125 -9.43 5.29 13.27
N ILE A 126 -10.50 5.63 12.57
CA ILE A 126 -10.63 6.91 11.85
C ILE A 126 -11.39 7.86 12.76
N HIS A 127 -10.80 9.02 13.06
CA HIS A 127 -11.49 10.05 13.80
C HIS A 127 -12.59 10.68 12.94
N VAL A 128 -13.75 11.01 13.52
CA VAL A 128 -14.91 11.53 12.77
C VAL A 128 -14.63 12.83 12.01
N ASP A 129 -13.69 13.62 12.53
CA ASP A 129 -13.26 14.89 11.92
C ASP A 129 -12.13 14.73 10.89
N THR A 130 -11.65 13.51 10.61
CA THR A 130 -10.64 13.22 9.56
C THR A 130 -11.31 13.01 8.22
#